data_AF-A0A6N3HX90-F1
#
_entry.id   AF-A0A6N3HX90-F1
#
_cell.length_a   1.000
_cell.length_b   1.000
_cell.length_c   1.000
_cell.angle_alpha   90.00
_cell.angle_beta   90.00
_cell.angle_gamma   90.00
#
_symmetry.space_group_name_H-M   'P 1'
#
loop_
_entity.id
_entity.type
_entity.pdbx_description
1 polymer ?
#
loop_
_entity_poly.entity_id
_entity_poly.type
_entity_poly.pdbx_seq_one_letter_code
_entity_poly.pdbx_strand_id
1 'polypeptide(L)'
;MKTNNLIYLLVIVLLSSIHCDVNAQYYWSQNRKIALTPDSSHLVLNIEADLIRTPMLSSDYKGFNEISPNIIVKENKSNIFSENDFKAYESDPLVKRASPAYLVNGTDTLYVTNHILLKPKNGVSIDSILAGMNEIVEVVDQTKYGVYTLSVNQGFDVLTYANIIYENGLVDFCHPDFIMRITQFLNDPLYSEQYYLNNTGQLGGTWNIDINAPEA
;
A
#
# COMPACT_ATOMS: atom_id res chain seq x y z
N MET A 1 -43.81 -16.14 57.93
CA MET A 1 -43.29 -16.89 56.77
C MET A 1 -43.09 -15.91 55.62
N LYS A 2 -41.85 -15.55 55.31
CA LYS A 2 -41.50 -14.67 54.18
C LYS A 2 -41.18 -15.56 52.98
N THR A 3 -41.95 -15.44 51.90
CA THR A 3 -41.65 -16.08 50.62
C THR A 3 -40.70 -15.17 49.84
N ASN A 4 -39.49 -15.68 49.56
CA ASN A 4 -38.48 -15.00 48.74
C ASN A 4 -38.88 -15.13 47.26
N ASN A 5 -39.16 -14.00 46.62
CA ASN A 5 -39.27 -13.91 45.17
C ASN A 5 -37.87 -13.90 44.55
N LEU A 6 -37.52 -15.00 43.89
CA LEU A 6 -36.29 -15.13 43.12
C LEU A 6 -36.55 -14.60 41.69
N ILE A 7 -36.18 -13.34 41.44
CA ILE A 7 -36.18 -12.75 40.10
C ILE A 7 -34.90 -13.20 39.40
N TYR A 8 -35.02 -14.08 38.40
CA TYR A 8 -33.92 -14.40 37.51
C TYR A 8 -33.74 -13.24 36.51
N LEU A 9 -32.64 -12.51 36.66
CA LEU A 9 -32.19 -11.48 35.74
C LEU A 9 -31.67 -12.15 34.46
N LEU A 10 -32.43 -12.02 33.36
CA LEU A 10 -32.01 -12.47 32.03
C LEU A 10 -30.93 -11.49 31.52
N VAL A 11 -29.65 -11.88 31.61
CA VAL A 11 -28.55 -11.13 30.99
C VAL A 11 -28.59 -11.40 29.49
N ILE A 12 -29.16 -10.47 28.72
CA ILE A 12 -29.06 -10.46 27.27
C ILE A 12 -27.64 -10.00 26.93
N VAL A 13 -26.76 -10.96 26.62
CA VAL A 13 -25.48 -10.68 25.95
C VAL A 13 -25.82 -10.28 24.52
N LEU A 14 -25.86 -8.97 24.26
CA LEU A 14 -25.78 -8.44 22.91
C LEU A 14 -24.39 -8.79 22.36
N LEU A 15 -24.28 -9.94 21.71
CA LEU A 15 -23.23 -10.16 20.73
C LEU A 15 -23.48 -9.13 19.62
N SER A 16 -22.84 -7.97 19.73
CA SER A 16 -22.61 -7.13 18.57
C SER A 16 -21.81 -7.98 17.60
N SER A 17 -22.47 -8.45 16.55
CA SER A 17 -21.83 -9.06 15.39
C SER A 17 -20.76 -8.08 14.91
N ILE A 18 -19.50 -8.34 15.28
CA ILE A 18 -18.37 -7.83 14.52
C ILE A 18 -18.52 -8.52 13.17
N HIS A 19 -19.25 -7.87 12.27
CA HIS A 19 -19.11 -8.14 10.85
C HIS A 19 -17.70 -7.70 10.53
N CYS A 20 -16.75 -8.60 10.74
CA CYS A 20 -15.51 -8.55 10.01
C CYS A 20 -15.96 -8.75 8.58
N ASP A 21 -16.11 -7.66 7.83
CA ASP A 21 -16.22 -7.74 6.38
C ASP A 21 -14.95 -8.47 5.93
N VAL A 22 -15.09 -9.76 5.66
CA VAL A 22 -14.02 -10.65 5.20
C VAL A 22 -13.38 -10.16 3.89
N ASN A 23 -13.98 -9.14 3.25
CA ASN A 23 -13.51 -8.50 2.02
C ASN A 23 -13.11 -7.02 2.19
N ALA A 24 -13.22 -6.41 3.38
CA ALA A 24 -12.79 -5.02 3.54
C ALA A 24 -11.26 -4.96 3.51
N GLN A 25 -10.71 -4.46 2.41
CA GLN A 25 -9.29 -4.17 2.28
C GLN A 25 -9.01 -2.84 2.98
N TYR A 26 -8.06 -2.80 3.90
CA TYR A 26 -7.72 -1.59 4.64
C TYR A 26 -6.27 -1.64 5.11
N TYR A 27 -5.76 -0.50 5.54
CA TYR A 27 -4.51 -0.41 6.28
C TYR A 27 -4.65 0.59 7.44
N TRP A 28 -3.73 0.49 8.40
CA TRP A 28 -3.63 1.46 9.49
C TRP A 28 -2.64 2.56 9.14
N SER A 29 -3.01 3.82 9.39
CA SER A 29 -2.09 4.96 9.36
C SER A 29 -2.59 6.04 10.30
N GLN A 30 -1.68 6.68 11.03
CA GLN A 30 -2.01 7.73 12.00
C GLN A 30 -3.15 7.33 12.97
N ASN A 31 -3.11 6.09 13.46
CA ASN A 31 -4.13 5.51 14.34
C ASN A 31 -5.55 5.47 13.76
N ARG A 32 -5.67 5.48 12.43
CA ARG A 32 -6.95 5.36 11.72
C ARG A 32 -6.90 4.19 10.75
N LYS A 33 -8.03 3.50 10.66
CA LYS A 33 -8.27 2.48 9.64
C LYS A 33 -8.67 3.18 8.35
N ILE A 34 -7.87 3.03 7.30
CA ILE A 34 -8.10 3.63 5.98
C ILE A 34 -8.59 2.52 5.05
N ALA A 35 -9.82 2.68 4.56
CA ALA A 35 -10.44 1.72 3.65
C ALA A 35 -9.82 1.84 2.24
N LEU A 36 -9.65 0.69 1.61
CA LEU A 36 -9.18 0.50 0.25
C LEU A 36 -10.26 -0.19 -0.56
N THR A 37 -10.48 0.28 -1.79
CA THR A 37 -11.36 -0.38 -2.75
C THR A 37 -10.51 -0.99 -3.85
N PRO A 38 -10.53 -2.32 -4.08
CA PRO A 38 -9.80 -2.92 -5.18
C PRO A 38 -10.17 -2.30 -6.52
N ASP A 39 -9.15 -1.93 -7.30
CA ASP A 39 -9.26 -1.48 -8.69
C ASP A 39 -8.68 -2.55 -9.61
N SER A 40 -9.57 -3.45 -10.04
CA SER A 40 -9.24 -4.52 -10.96
C SER A 40 -9.07 -4.06 -12.41
N SER A 41 -9.10 -2.77 -12.72
CA SER A 41 -8.63 -2.28 -14.04
C SER A 41 -7.10 -2.31 -14.17
N HIS A 42 -6.40 -2.55 -13.05
CA HIS A 42 -4.95 -2.69 -12.98
C HIS A 42 -4.56 -4.11 -12.54
N LEU A 43 -3.53 -4.66 -13.16
CA LEU A 43 -2.82 -5.86 -12.71
C LEU A 43 -1.42 -5.44 -12.30
N VAL A 44 -1.14 -5.55 -11.00
CA VAL A 44 0.09 -5.12 -10.35
C VAL A 44 0.91 -6.35 -10.00
N LEU A 45 2.14 -6.41 -10.50
CA LEU A 45 3.09 -7.47 -10.15
C LEU A 45 4.27 -6.87 -9.39
N ASN A 46 4.54 -7.43 -8.22
CA ASN A 46 5.79 -7.25 -7.50
C ASN A 46 6.73 -8.39 -7.90
N ILE A 47 7.89 -8.06 -8.45
CA ILE A 47 8.84 -9.01 -9.03
C ILE A 47 10.23 -8.85 -8.41
N GLU A 48 11.02 -9.92 -8.40
CA GLU A 48 12.40 -9.85 -7.90
C GLU A 48 13.30 -8.93 -8.75
N ALA A 49 14.15 -8.15 -8.07
CA ALA A 49 14.77 -6.95 -8.62
C ALA A 49 15.73 -7.16 -9.78
N ASP A 50 16.42 -8.29 -9.77
CA ASP A 50 17.52 -8.56 -10.68
C ASP A 50 17.05 -8.93 -12.10
N LEU A 51 15.75 -9.03 -12.34
CA LEU A 51 15.18 -9.62 -13.56
C LEU A 51 14.59 -8.61 -14.56
N ILE A 52 14.24 -7.39 -14.14
CA ILE A 52 13.78 -6.34 -15.07
C ILE A 52 14.88 -5.97 -16.08
N ARG A 53 16.15 -6.13 -15.68
CA ARG A 53 17.32 -5.79 -16.49
C ARG A 53 17.72 -6.87 -17.49
N THR A 54 17.14 -8.07 -17.42
CA THR A 54 17.32 -9.07 -18.46
C THR A 54 16.37 -8.80 -19.63
N PRO A 55 16.80 -8.91 -20.91
CA PRO A 55 15.92 -8.78 -22.09
C PRO A 55 14.79 -9.84 -22.18
N MET A 56 14.61 -10.66 -21.13
CA MET A 56 13.75 -11.84 -21.07
C MET A 56 12.28 -11.51 -20.75
N LEU A 57 11.91 -10.24 -20.59
CA LEU A 57 10.52 -9.79 -20.41
C LEU A 57 9.70 -9.73 -21.71
N SER A 58 10.19 -10.26 -22.84
CA SER A 58 9.64 -9.89 -24.16
C SER A 58 8.29 -10.53 -24.54
N SER A 59 7.83 -11.62 -23.90
CA SER A 59 6.50 -12.22 -24.18
C SER A 59 5.56 -12.23 -22.99
N ASP A 60 5.97 -12.78 -21.86
CA ASP A 60 5.05 -13.15 -20.78
C ASP A 60 4.56 -11.94 -20.00
N TYR A 61 5.40 -10.90 -19.95
CA TYR A 61 5.11 -9.60 -19.34
C TYR A 61 4.78 -8.52 -20.37
N LYS A 62 4.36 -8.93 -21.59
CA LYS A 62 3.99 -7.98 -22.63
C LYS A 62 2.78 -7.13 -22.20
N GLY A 63 2.95 -5.82 -22.31
CA GLY A 63 1.93 -4.81 -21.97
C GLY A 63 1.97 -4.34 -20.52
N PHE A 64 2.92 -4.83 -19.71
CA PHE A 64 3.23 -4.22 -18.43
C PHE A 64 4.18 -3.03 -18.61
N ASN A 65 4.01 -2.01 -17.78
CA ASN A 65 4.90 -0.87 -17.65
C ASN A 65 5.55 -0.87 -16.27
N GLU A 66 6.85 -0.62 -16.19
CA GLU A 66 7.54 -0.43 -14.92
C GLU A 66 7.17 0.94 -14.32
N ILE A 67 6.70 0.94 -13.07
CA ILE A 67 6.35 2.17 -12.33
C ILE A 67 7.33 2.49 -11.20
N SER A 68 8.14 1.51 -10.82
CA SER A 68 9.20 1.55 -9.82
C SER A 68 10.09 0.33 -10.06
N PRO A 69 11.36 0.34 -9.60
CA PRO A 69 12.11 -0.90 -9.48
C PRO A 69 11.23 -1.97 -8.85
N ASN A 70 11.16 -3.14 -9.50
CA ASN A 70 10.51 -4.35 -9.01
C ASN A 70 8.98 -4.34 -9.11
N ILE A 71 8.38 -3.29 -9.67
CA ILE A 71 6.92 -3.17 -9.75
C ILE A 71 6.51 -2.80 -11.16
N ILE A 72 5.78 -3.72 -11.77
CA ILE A 72 5.25 -3.56 -13.11
C ILE A 72 3.72 -3.62 -13.09
N VAL A 73 3.09 -2.79 -13.91
CA VAL A 73 1.64 -2.63 -13.93
C VAL A 73 1.11 -2.73 -15.35
N LYS A 74 0.06 -3.52 -15.52
CA LYS A 74 -0.73 -3.60 -16.74
C LYS A 74 -2.09 -2.99 -16.51
N GLU A 75 -2.40 -1.96 -17.28
CA GLU A 75 -3.69 -1.27 -17.25
C GLU A 75 -4.62 -1.81 -18.33
N ASN A 76 -5.90 -1.97 -17.99
CA ASN A 76 -6.95 -2.29 -18.95
C ASN A 76 -8.12 -1.33 -18.78
N LYS A 77 -8.32 -0.46 -19.78
CA LYS A 77 -9.34 0.58 -19.75
C LYS A 77 -10.75 0.08 -20.09
N SER A 78 -10.87 -1.10 -20.68
CA SER A 78 -12.14 -1.62 -21.20
C SER A 78 -12.70 -2.79 -20.43
N ASN A 79 -11.84 -3.56 -19.73
CA ASN A 79 -12.22 -4.72 -18.94
C ASN A 79 -11.48 -4.72 -17.60
N ILE A 80 -12.06 -5.40 -16.61
CA ILE A 80 -11.40 -5.68 -15.34
C ILE A 80 -10.70 -7.05 -15.39
N PHE A 81 -9.58 -7.17 -14.70
CA PHE A 81 -8.92 -8.44 -14.39
C PHE A 81 -9.74 -9.21 -13.36
N SER A 82 -9.86 -10.51 -13.58
CA SER A 82 -10.50 -11.45 -12.66
C SER A 82 -9.51 -11.98 -11.64
N GLU A 83 -10.03 -12.62 -10.58
CA GLU A 83 -9.22 -13.33 -9.59
C GLU A 83 -8.25 -14.35 -10.21
N ASN A 84 -8.67 -15.01 -11.29
CA ASN A 84 -7.84 -15.99 -11.99
C ASN A 84 -6.69 -15.32 -12.75
N ASP A 85 -6.88 -14.09 -13.21
CA ASP A 85 -5.82 -13.34 -13.88
C ASP A 85 -4.70 -12.97 -12.90
N PHE A 86 -5.03 -12.64 -11.64
CA PHE A 86 -4.04 -12.43 -10.58
C PHE A 86 -3.32 -13.73 -10.23
N LYS A 87 -4.07 -14.80 -9.95
CA LYS A 87 -3.54 -16.11 -9.56
C LYS A 87 -2.64 -16.77 -10.61
N ALA A 88 -2.87 -16.47 -11.89
CA ALA A 88 -2.03 -16.98 -12.97
C ALA A 88 -0.55 -16.64 -12.77
N TYR A 89 -0.26 -15.47 -12.19
CA TYR A 89 1.11 -15.01 -11.93
C TYR A 89 1.64 -15.43 -10.57
N GLU A 90 0.80 -15.79 -9.60
CA GLU A 90 1.25 -16.24 -8.27
C GLU A 90 2.05 -17.54 -8.31
N SER A 91 1.94 -18.33 -9.38
CA SER A 91 2.74 -19.54 -9.58
C SER A 91 4.14 -19.28 -10.16
N ASP A 92 4.38 -18.07 -10.70
CA ASP A 92 5.68 -17.71 -11.23
C ASP A 92 6.63 -17.43 -10.05
N PRO A 93 7.76 -18.15 -9.91
CA PRO A 93 8.71 -17.93 -8.83
C PRO A 93 9.35 -16.53 -8.85
N LEU A 94 9.24 -15.80 -9.96
CA LEU A 94 9.73 -14.43 -10.09
C LEU A 94 8.74 -13.39 -9.53
N VAL A 95 7.47 -13.76 -9.37
CA VAL A 95 6.39 -12.89 -8.91
C VAL A 95 6.18 -13.11 -7.43
N LYS A 96 6.57 -12.13 -6.62
CA LYS A 96 6.29 -12.14 -5.17
C LYS A 96 4.82 -11.94 -4.87
N ARG A 97 4.14 -11.13 -5.68
CA ARG A 97 2.74 -10.78 -5.48
C ARG A 97 2.11 -10.33 -6.78
N ALA A 98 0.91 -10.84 -7.06
CA ALA A 98 0.02 -10.37 -8.11
C ALA A 98 -1.27 -9.85 -7.48
N SER A 99 -1.71 -8.64 -7.87
CA SER A 99 -2.90 -8.05 -7.24
C SER A 99 -3.58 -7.01 -8.13
N PRO A 100 -4.81 -6.57 -7.77
CA PRO A 100 -5.33 -5.30 -8.28
C PRO A 100 -4.52 -4.11 -7.74
N ALA A 101 -4.74 -2.92 -8.32
CA ALA A 101 -4.45 -1.67 -7.61
C ALA A 101 -5.55 -1.41 -6.57
N TYR A 102 -5.42 -0.35 -5.79
CA TYR A 102 -6.42 0.02 -4.79
C TYR A 102 -6.73 1.51 -4.85
N LEU A 103 -8.00 1.86 -4.78
CA LEU A 103 -8.43 3.23 -4.61
C LEU A 103 -8.49 3.58 -3.12
N VAL A 104 -7.87 4.69 -2.76
CA VAL A 104 -8.07 5.37 -1.48
C VAL A 104 -8.90 6.64 -1.72
N ASN A 105 -9.81 6.95 -0.79
CA ASN A 105 -10.76 8.07 -0.92
C ASN A 105 -11.59 8.03 -2.22
N GLY A 106 -11.72 6.86 -2.85
CA GLY A 106 -12.49 6.63 -4.08
C GLY A 106 -11.87 7.16 -5.37
N THR A 107 -10.70 7.80 -5.33
CA THR A 107 -10.13 8.46 -6.53
C THR A 107 -8.62 8.25 -6.68
N ASP A 108 -7.86 8.22 -5.60
CA ASP A 108 -6.41 8.08 -5.67
C ASP A 108 -6.01 6.61 -5.80
N THR A 109 -5.27 6.28 -6.86
CA THR A 109 -4.77 4.92 -7.11
C THR A 109 -3.47 4.65 -6.35
N LEU A 110 -3.47 3.59 -5.54
CA LEU A 110 -2.34 3.04 -4.83
C LEU A 110 -1.94 1.68 -5.42
N TYR A 111 -0.65 1.51 -5.65
CA TYR A 111 -0.04 0.22 -5.97
C TYR A 111 0.67 -0.30 -4.72
N VAL A 112 0.19 -1.40 -4.16
CA VAL A 112 0.74 -1.98 -2.93
C VAL A 112 1.99 -2.78 -3.26
N THR A 113 3.09 -2.48 -2.58
CA THR A 113 4.33 -3.25 -2.73
C THR A 113 4.26 -4.56 -1.92
N ASN A 114 5.32 -5.36 -1.92
CA ASN A 114 5.46 -6.49 -0.99
C ASN A 114 6.09 -6.09 0.36
N HIS A 115 6.26 -4.80 0.65
CA HIS A 115 6.92 -4.33 1.87
C HIS A 115 5.95 -3.80 2.93
N ILE A 116 6.37 -3.91 4.19
CA ILE A 116 5.71 -3.32 5.37
C ILE A 116 6.71 -2.42 6.09
N LEU A 117 6.31 -1.20 6.43
CA LEU A 117 7.09 -0.33 7.31
C LEU A 117 6.49 -0.35 8.70
N LEU A 118 7.34 -0.53 9.71
CA LEU A 118 6.92 -0.47 11.11
C LEU A 118 7.96 0.18 12.00
N LYS A 119 7.51 0.70 13.13
CA LYS A 119 8.37 1.13 14.23
C LYS A 119 7.94 0.45 15.53
N PRO A 120 8.79 -0.36 16.18
CA PRO A 120 8.49 -0.93 17.48
C PRO A 120 8.30 0.17 18.53
N LYS A 121 7.44 -0.09 19.52
CA LYS A 121 7.37 0.76 20.72
C LYS A 121 8.70 0.73 21.47
N ASN A 122 8.95 1.75 22.28
CA ASN A 122 10.16 1.81 23.11
C ASN A 122 10.29 0.55 24.00
N GLY A 123 11.44 -0.12 23.92
CA GLY A 123 11.72 -1.35 24.67
C GLY A 123 11.17 -2.64 24.05
N VAL A 124 10.44 -2.57 22.94
CA VAL A 124 9.97 -3.76 22.19
C VAL A 124 11.00 -4.12 21.12
N SER A 125 11.43 -5.39 21.08
CA SER A 125 12.35 -5.88 20.04
C SER A 125 11.58 -6.30 18.79
N ILE A 126 12.23 -6.20 17.62
CA ILE A 126 11.65 -6.67 16.35
C ILE A 126 11.34 -8.18 16.41
N ASP A 127 12.22 -8.99 17.00
CA ASP A 127 12.03 -10.44 17.14
C ASP A 127 10.76 -10.79 17.92
N SER A 128 10.39 -9.99 18.92
CA SER A 128 9.17 -10.21 19.70
C SER A 128 7.90 -9.91 18.90
N ILE A 129 7.97 -8.95 17.97
CA ILE A 129 6.87 -8.60 17.07
C ILE A 129 6.69 -9.69 16.01
N LEU A 130 7.81 -10.22 15.48
CA LEU A 130 7.83 -11.19 14.39
C LEU A 130 7.81 -12.65 14.88
N ALA A 131 7.60 -12.89 16.17
CA ALA A 131 7.56 -14.23 16.74
C ALA A 131 6.49 -15.08 16.04
N GLY A 132 6.93 -16.15 15.36
CA GLY A 132 6.05 -17.04 14.60
C GLY A 132 5.75 -16.59 13.17
N MET A 133 6.42 -15.54 12.68
CA MET A 133 6.26 -15.01 11.31
C MET A 133 7.46 -15.29 10.41
N ASN A 134 8.38 -16.18 10.82
CA ASN A 134 9.67 -16.40 10.14
C ASN A 134 9.54 -16.87 8.67
N GLU A 135 8.47 -17.59 8.33
CA GLU A 135 8.21 -18.04 6.95
C GLU A 135 7.40 -17.01 6.14
N ILE A 136 6.88 -15.97 6.81
CA ILE A 136 5.94 -15.01 6.25
C ILE A 136 6.66 -13.71 5.89
N VAL A 137 7.50 -13.21 6.78
CA VAL A 137 8.18 -11.94 6.62
C VAL A 137 9.65 -12.02 6.98
N GLU A 138 10.45 -11.24 6.28
CA GLU A 138 11.88 -11.06 6.54
C GLU A 138 12.18 -9.57 6.75
N VAL A 139 13.13 -9.25 7.64
CA VAL A 139 13.62 -7.89 7.81
C VAL A 139 14.64 -7.61 6.70
N VAL A 140 14.37 -6.62 5.85
CA VAL A 140 15.24 -6.27 4.71
C VAL A 140 16.00 -4.96 4.92
N ASP A 141 15.50 -4.07 5.77
CA ASP A 141 16.18 -2.82 6.10
C ASP A 141 15.80 -2.32 7.50
N GLN A 142 16.68 -1.49 8.06
CA GLN A 142 16.41 -0.73 9.28
C GLN A 142 17.04 0.66 9.18
N THR A 143 16.20 1.69 9.31
CA THR A 143 16.67 3.07 9.39
C THR A 143 17.35 3.34 10.74
N LYS A 144 18.24 4.36 10.77
CA LYS A 144 18.86 4.86 12.01
C LYS A 144 17.87 5.34 13.09
N TYR A 145 16.58 5.51 12.74
CA TYR A 145 15.52 5.96 13.63
C TYR A 145 14.67 4.81 14.19
N GLY A 146 15.07 3.56 13.94
CA GLY A 146 14.37 2.38 14.45
C GLY A 146 13.10 2.01 13.67
N VAL A 147 12.95 2.53 12.45
CA VAL A 147 11.92 2.05 11.51
C VAL A 147 12.49 0.88 10.73
N TYR A 148 11.77 -0.23 10.71
CA TYR A 148 12.10 -1.45 9.99
C TYR A 148 11.27 -1.55 8.72
N THR A 149 11.89 -2.06 7.67
CA THR A 149 11.21 -2.50 6.45
C THR A 149 11.22 -4.02 6.43
N LEU A 150 10.03 -4.61 6.33
CA LEU A 150 9.85 -6.04 6.15
C LEU A 150 9.50 -6.32 4.69
N SER A 151 10.02 -7.43 4.14
CA SER A 151 9.52 -8.04 2.90
C SER A 151 8.59 -9.19 3.25
N VAL A 152 7.44 -9.25 2.59
CA VAL A 152 6.47 -10.33 2.72
C VAL A 152 6.75 -11.37 1.65
N ASN A 153 6.88 -12.62 2.08
CA ASN A 153 7.15 -13.76 1.21
C ASN A 153 5.95 -14.06 0.29
N GLN A 154 6.25 -14.68 -0.86
CA GLN A 154 5.26 -15.09 -1.84
C GLN A 154 4.18 -15.97 -1.21
N GLY A 155 2.92 -15.75 -1.60
CA GLY A 155 1.77 -16.49 -1.08
C GLY A 155 1.16 -15.90 0.20
N PHE A 156 1.76 -14.85 0.77
CA PHE A 156 1.21 -14.12 1.90
C PHE A 156 0.72 -12.73 1.51
N ASP A 157 -0.36 -12.26 2.15
CA ASP A 157 -0.96 -10.96 1.85
C ASP A 157 -0.37 -9.85 2.74
N VAL A 158 0.29 -8.89 2.10
CA VAL A 158 0.94 -7.74 2.75
C VAL A 158 -0.01 -6.88 3.58
N LEU A 159 -1.24 -6.65 3.10
CA LEU A 159 -2.24 -5.84 3.82
C LEU A 159 -2.64 -6.55 5.12
N THR A 160 -2.91 -7.84 5.03
CA THR A 160 -3.27 -8.70 6.17
C THR A 160 -2.18 -8.68 7.24
N TYR A 161 -0.92 -8.93 6.88
CA TYR A 161 0.15 -8.99 7.89
C TYR A 161 0.54 -7.63 8.45
N ALA A 162 0.45 -6.55 7.67
CA ALA A 162 0.62 -5.20 8.21
C ALA A 162 -0.45 -4.89 9.27
N ASN A 163 -1.70 -5.30 9.01
CA ASN A 163 -2.81 -5.11 9.95
C ASN A 163 -2.63 -5.97 11.21
N ILE A 164 -2.26 -7.25 11.09
CA ILE A 164 -1.98 -8.13 12.24
C ILE A 164 -0.90 -7.54 13.14
N ILE A 165 0.21 -7.08 12.55
CA ILE A 165 1.33 -6.47 13.28
C ILE A 165 0.88 -5.21 14.01
N TYR A 166 0.14 -4.33 13.31
CA TYR A 166 -0.37 -3.09 13.91
C TYR A 166 -1.33 -3.38 15.08
N GLU A 167 -2.30 -4.27 14.87
CA GLU A 167 -3.38 -4.56 15.81
C GLU A 167 -2.91 -5.32 17.06
N ASN A 168 -1.73 -5.97 17.03
CA ASN A 168 -1.08 -6.53 18.22
C ASN A 168 -0.62 -5.43 19.21
N GLY A 169 -0.50 -4.17 18.76
CA GLY A 169 -0.27 -3.03 19.65
C GLY A 169 1.15 -2.94 20.21
N LEU A 170 2.11 -3.66 19.61
CA LEU A 170 3.52 -3.64 19.96
C LEU A 170 4.35 -2.57 19.20
N VAL A 171 3.71 -1.89 18.24
CA VAL A 171 4.33 -0.89 17.36
C VAL A 171 3.75 0.51 17.60
N ASP A 172 4.57 1.53 17.36
CA ASP A 172 4.13 2.93 17.30
C ASP A 172 3.33 3.19 16.01
N PHE A 173 3.79 2.62 14.90
CA PHE A 173 3.07 2.57 13.62
C PHE A 173 3.47 1.32 12.84
N CYS A 174 2.57 0.88 11.95
CA CYS A 174 2.82 -0.18 10.98
C CYS A 174 1.85 -0.01 9.81
N HIS A 175 2.38 0.02 8.58
CA HIS A 175 1.57 0.10 7.37
C HIS A 175 2.29 -0.59 6.19
N PRO A 176 1.52 -1.07 5.20
CA PRO A 176 2.09 -1.49 3.91
C PRO A 176 2.79 -0.32 3.23
N ASP A 177 3.77 -0.62 2.41
CA ASP A 177 4.37 0.35 1.52
C ASP A 177 3.57 0.47 0.21
N PHE A 178 3.48 1.70 -0.31
CA PHE A 178 2.65 2.01 -1.46
C PHE A 178 3.40 2.90 -2.45
N ILE A 179 3.16 2.65 -3.73
CA ILE A 179 3.47 3.61 -4.80
C ILE A 179 2.18 4.33 -5.17
N MET A 180 2.25 5.65 -5.24
CA MET A 180 1.17 6.49 -5.71
C MET A 180 1.72 7.47 -6.75
N ARG A 181 1.02 7.62 -7.87
CA ARG A 181 1.36 8.64 -8.85
C ARG A 181 0.88 9.99 -8.34
N ILE A 182 1.82 10.85 -7.94
CA ILE A 182 1.50 12.23 -7.59
C ILE A 182 1.26 12.99 -8.90
N THR A 183 0.06 13.53 -9.07
CA THR A 183 -0.19 14.50 -10.13
C THR A 183 0.27 15.85 -9.62
N GLN A 184 1.25 16.46 -10.28
CA GLN A 184 1.63 17.84 -9.99
C GLN A 184 0.44 18.74 -10.36
N PHE A 185 -0.08 19.49 -9.39
CA PHE A 185 -1.12 20.48 -9.63
C PHE A 185 -0.61 21.86 -9.23
N LEU A 186 -0.93 22.83 -10.08
CA LEU A 186 -0.63 24.22 -9.84
C LEU A 186 -1.87 24.91 -9.24
N ASN A 187 -1.86 25.10 -7.92
CA ASN A 187 -2.96 25.73 -7.19
C ASN A 187 -2.61 27.10 -6.58
N ASP A 188 -1.44 27.65 -6.89
CA ASP A 188 -1.05 29.00 -6.49
C ASP A 188 -1.67 30.03 -7.46
N PRO A 189 -2.63 30.87 -7.01
CA PRO A 189 -3.26 31.87 -7.86
C PRO A 189 -2.28 32.89 -8.45
N LEU A 190 -1.13 33.09 -7.80
CA LEU A 190 -0.07 34.01 -8.22
C LEU A 190 1.03 33.32 -9.02
N TYR A 191 0.90 32.03 -9.36
CA TYR A 191 1.94 31.33 -10.12
C TYR A 191 2.25 32.00 -11.46
N SER A 192 1.24 32.62 -12.10
CA SER A 192 1.44 33.39 -13.32
C SER A 192 2.40 34.58 -13.14
N GLU A 193 2.60 35.06 -11.92
CA GLU A 193 3.52 36.14 -11.55
C GLU A 193 4.90 35.62 -11.12
N GLN A 194 5.06 34.31 -10.91
CA GLN A 194 6.29 33.68 -10.43
C GLN A 194 7.23 33.33 -11.59
N TYR A 195 7.69 34.34 -12.32
CA TYR A 195 8.56 34.19 -13.50
C TYR A 195 9.82 33.34 -13.23
N TYR A 196 10.32 33.31 -12.00
CA TYR A 196 11.51 32.52 -11.64
C TYR A 196 11.26 31.00 -11.63
N LEU A 197 9.99 30.56 -11.59
CA LEU A 197 9.61 29.14 -11.66
C LEU A 197 9.33 28.68 -13.09
N ASN A 198 8.70 29.54 -13.89
CA ASN A 198 8.37 29.30 -15.29
C ASN A 198 8.24 30.66 -16.00
N ASN A 199 9.27 31.06 -16.73
CA ASN A 199 9.31 32.33 -17.44
C ASN A 199 8.82 32.11 -18.87
N THR A 200 7.58 32.51 -19.11
CA THR A 200 6.91 32.52 -20.42
C THR A 200 7.02 33.89 -21.12
N GLY A 201 7.86 34.79 -20.61
CA GLY A 201 7.97 36.18 -21.06
C GLY A 201 6.97 37.12 -20.37
N GLN A 202 6.53 36.78 -19.16
CA GLN A 202 5.59 37.60 -18.39
C GLN A 202 6.16 39.01 -18.18
N LEU A 203 5.27 40.01 -18.17
CA LEU A 203 5.62 41.42 -17.96
C LEU A 203 6.66 41.98 -18.95
N GLY A 204 6.83 41.35 -20.12
CA GLY A 204 7.82 41.76 -21.13
C GLY A 204 9.24 41.25 -20.87
N GLY A 205 9.40 40.24 -20.00
CA GLY A 205 10.66 39.56 -19.74
C GLY A 205 11.13 38.69 -20.91
N THR A 206 12.41 38.32 -20.88
CA THR A 206 12.99 37.39 -21.87
C THR A 206 12.57 35.97 -21.55
N TRP A 207 11.98 35.29 -22.54
CA TRP A 207 11.48 33.92 -22.43
C TRP A 207 12.55 32.90 -22.01
N ASN A 208 12.17 31.91 -21.19
CA ASN A 208 12.95 30.70 -20.87
C ASN A 208 14.30 30.99 -20.18
N ILE A 209 14.33 32.05 -19.35
CA ILE A 209 15.43 32.38 -18.46
C ILE A 209 14.95 32.22 -17.02
N ASP A 210 14.78 30.97 -16.59
CA ASP A 210 14.30 30.60 -15.26
C ASP A 210 14.78 29.20 -14.85
N ILE A 211 14.24 28.66 -13.76
CA ILE A 211 14.63 27.36 -13.18
C ILE A 211 13.98 26.15 -13.87
N ASN A 212 13.00 26.36 -14.74
CA ASN A 212 12.17 25.37 -15.42
C ASN A 212 11.54 24.38 -14.44
N ALA A 213 10.86 24.90 -13.41
CA ALA A 213 10.27 24.08 -12.36
C ALA A 213 9.18 23.11 -12.88
N PRO A 214 8.31 23.49 -13.83
CA PRO A 214 7.33 22.55 -14.42
C PRO A 214 7.93 21.36 -15.17
N GLU A 215 9.16 21.51 -15.66
CA GLU A 215 9.84 20.50 -16.49
C GLU A 215 10.64 19.50 -15.64
N ALA A 216 10.70 19.69 -14.31
CA ALA A 216 11.48 18.89 -13.37
C ALA A 216 10.74 17.64 -12.82
#